data_AF-A0A4U5TQJ9-F1
#
_entry.id   AF-A0A4U5TQJ9-F1
#
_cell.length_a   1.000
_cell.length_b   1.000
_cell.length_c   1.000
_cell.angle_alpha   90.00
_cell.angle_beta   90.00
_cell.angle_gamma   90.00
#
_symmetry.space_group_name_H-M   'P 1'
#
loop_
_entity.id
_entity.type
_entity.pdbx_description
1 polymer ?
#
loop_
_entity_poly.entity_id
_entity_poly.type
_entity_poly.pdbx_seq_one_letter_code
_entity_poly.pdbx_strand_id
1 'polypeptide(L)'
;MQIFFDIQTWHPLTVHFPIAFLSLSTLLSFYLVFKYKKTLAQFNLSILFLGVICAIVSLYTGDIEDGKVSRTLCDPTILKDHENYAYYTVYAFLGCTVLWSIKLFTSVIKIKKAFMVLILILNFAGLAGLIYVGHLGASLVYEQAAGINIPSEDCLNL
;
A
#
# COMPACT_ATOMS: atom_id res chain seq x y z
N MET A 1 19.86 -18.67 13.20
CA MET A 1 19.56 -18.22 11.83
C MET A 1 18.06 -18.24 11.50
N GLN A 2 17.26 -19.13 12.12
CA GLN A 2 15.82 -19.25 11.87
C GLN A 2 14.94 -18.10 12.44
N ILE A 3 15.42 -17.38 13.47
CA ILE A 3 14.68 -16.28 14.13
C ILE A 3 14.74 -14.96 13.33
N PHE A 4 15.76 -14.75 12.49
CA PHE A 4 15.91 -13.50 11.72
C PHE A 4 14.98 -13.45 10.48
N PHE A 5 14.53 -14.62 10.03
CA PHE A 5 13.63 -14.78 8.87
C PHE A 5 12.21 -15.16 9.30
N ASP A 6 11.79 -14.78 10.50
CA ASP A 6 10.39 -14.96 10.89
C ASP A 6 9.53 -13.92 10.16
N ILE A 7 8.98 -14.33 9.02
CA ILE A 7 8.30 -13.46 8.06
C ILE A 7 7.08 -12.77 8.68
N GLN A 8 6.55 -13.28 9.81
CA GLN A 8 5.52 -12.60 10.61
C GLN A 8 5.89 -11.16 10.99
N THR A 9 7.19 -10.87 11.19
CA THR A 9 7.66 -9.51 11.50
C THR A 9 8.04 -8.70 10.25
N TRP A 10 8.31 -9.37 9.12
CA TRP A 10 8.74 -8.73 7.88
C TRP A 10 7.58 -8.06 7.15
N HIS A 11 6.40 -8.67 7.11
CA HIS A 11 5.26 -8.07 6.44
C HIS A 11 4.90 -6.69 7.04
N PRO A 12 4.70 -6.55 8.37
CA PRO A 12 4.48 -5.26 9.01
C PRO A 12 5.63 -4.26 8.80
N LEU A 13 6.88 -4.71 8.68
CA LEU A 13 8.00 -3.83 8.35
C LEU A 13 7.87 -3.28 6.92
N THR A 14 7.58 -4.15 5.96
CA THR A 14 7.56 -3.79 4.54
C THR A 14 6.42 -2.84 4.17
N VAL A 15 5.29 -2.88 4.88
CA VAL A 15 4.13 -2.01 4.58
C VAL A 15 4.35 -0.52 4.90
N HIS A 16 5.34 -0.17 5.73
CA HIS A 16 5.62 1.24 6.06
C HIS A 16 6.11 2.05 4.84
N PHE A 17 6.91 1.41 3.98
CA PHE A 17 7.46 2.03 2.78
C PHE A 17 6.37 2.45 1.77
N PRO A 18 5.45 1.57 1.32
CA PRO A 18 4.38 1.97 0.43
C PRO A 18 3.46 3.00 1.08
N ILE A 19 3.13 2.88 2.38
CA ILE A 19 2.31 3.88 3.08
C ILE A 19 2.96 5.27 2.96
N ALA A 20 4.25 5.41 3.27
CA ALA A 20 4.94 6.69 3.21
C ALA A 20 5.03 7.23 1.78
N PHE A 21 5.52 6.43 0.83
CA PHE A 21 5.76 6.88 -0.54
C PHE A 21 4.48 7.16 -1.32
N LEU A 22 3.48 6.30 -1.24
CA LEU A 22 2.23 6.46 -1.98
C LEU A 22 1.36 7.59 -1.40
N SER A 23 1.37 7.79 -0.08
CA SER A 23 0.69 8.94 0.55
C SER A 23 1.35 10.26 0.12
N LEU A 24 2.69 10.33 0.16
CA LEU A 24 3.41 11.51 -0.31
C LEU A 24 3.16 11.77 -1.80
N SER A 25 3.20 10.74 -2.63
CA SER A 25 2.90 10.87 -4.06
C SER A 25 1.47 11.35 -4.33
N THR A 26 0.51 10.93 -3.51
CA THR A 26 -0.87 11.39 -3.61
C THR A 26 -0.97 12.91 -3.35
N LEU A 27 -0.34 13.39 -2.29
CA LEU A 27 -0.30 14.83 -1.97
C LEU A 27 0.38 15.65 -3.07
N LEU A 28 1.51 15.17 -3.58
CA LEU A 28 2.22 15.80 -4.69
C LEU A 28 1.38 15.78 -5.98
N SER A 29 0.68 14.69 -6.26
CA SER A 29 -0.21 14.57 -7.41
C SER A 29 -1.33 15.60 -7.34
N PHE A 30 -1.99 15.77 -6.19
CA PHE A 30 -2.99 16.82 -5.98
C PHE A 30 -2.40 18.21 -6.25
N TYR A 31 -1.25 18.53 -5.64
CA TYR A 31 -0.59 19.82 -5.86
C TYR A 31 -0.26 20.08 -7.34
N LEU A 32 0.27 19.07 -8.04
CA LEU A 32 0.67 19.18 -9.43
C LEU A 32 -0.51 19.32 -10.41
N VAL A 33 -1.73 18.97 -9.99
CA VAL A 33 -2.94 19.24 -10.78
C VAL A 33 -3.28 20.73 -10.77
N PHE A 34 -3.13 21.39 -9.61
CA PHE A 34 -3.36 22.83 -9.50
C PHE A 34 -2.20 23.66 -10.07
N LYS A 35 -0.95 23.25 -9.81
CA LYS A 35 0.25 23.97 -10.24
C LYS A 35 1.28 23.02 -10.83
N TYR A 36 1.20 22.83 -12.13
CA TYR A 36 2.10 21.92 -12.84
C TYR A 36 3.54 22.45 -12.87
N LYS A 37 4.48 21.63 -12.39
CA LYS A 37 5.93 21.85 -12.49
C LYS A 37 6.60 20.55 -12.95
N LYS A 38 7.28 20.58 -14.10
CA LYS A 38 7.85 19.36 -14.73
C LYS A 38 8.82 18.62 -13.81
N THR A 39 9.76 19.31 -13.16
CA THR A 39 10.74 18.68 -12.24
C THR A 39 10.06 18.00 -11.06
N LEU A 40 9.05 18.65 -10.47
CA LEU A 40 8.29 18.08 -9.36
C LEU A 40 7.43 16.89 -9.82
N ALA A 41 6.88 16.93 -11.04
CA ALA A 41 6.17 15.81 -11.63
C ALA A 41 7.07 14.60 -11.87
N GLN A 42 8.31 14.80 -12.34
CA GLN A 42 9.30 13.73 -12.47
C GLN A 42 9.65 13.11 -11.11
N PHE A 43 9.89 13.95 -10.11
CA PHE A 43 10.13 13.48 -8.74
C PHE A 43 8.94 12.70 -8.18
N ASN A 44 7.72 13.22 -8.36
CA ASN A 44 6.50 12.54 -7.95
C ASN A 44 6.35 11.16 -8.61
N LEU A 45 6.62 11.06 -9.92
CA LEU A 45 6.58 9.78 -10.62
C LEU A 45 7.62 8.79 -10.06
N SER A 46 8.83 9.23 -9.72
CA SER A 46 9.84 8.36 -9.09
C SER A 46 9.38 7.83 -7.73
N ILE A 47 8.83 8.69 -6.87
CA ILE A 47 8.30 8.30 -5.55
C ILE A 47 7.11 7.36 -5.71
N LEU A 48 6.19 7.65 -6.64
CA LEU A 48 5.04 6.81 -6.96
C LEU A 48 5.48 5.41 -7.39
N PHE A 49 6.41 5.34 -8.33
CA PHE A 49 6.94 4.09 -8.85
C PHE A 49 7.63 3.26 -7.76
N LEU A 50 8.47 3.89 -6.93
CA LEU A 50 9.10 3.23 -5.79
C LEU A 50 8.06 2.73 -4.78
N GLY A 51 7.03 3.54 -4.48
CA GLY A 51 5.93 3.15 -3.61
C GLY A 51 5.18 1.92 -4.13
N VAL A 52 4.92 1.85 -5.44
CA VAL A 52 4.28 0.68 -6.07
C VAL A 52 5.17 -0.57 -5.96
N ILE A 53 6.48 -0.45 -6.20
CA ILE A 53 7.41 -1.58 -6.01
C ILE A 53 7.38 -2.06 -4.56
N CYS A 54 7.47 -1.16 -3.59
CA CYS A 54 7.41 -1.52 -2.18
C CYS A 54 6.06 -2.15 -1.78
N ALA A 55 4.96 -1.71 -2.41
CA ALA A 55 3.63 -2.30 -2.20
C ALA A 55 3.57 -3.74 -2.74
N ILE A 56 4.15 -4.00 -3.92
CA ILE A 56 4.25 -5.37 -4.47
C ILE A 56 5.10 -6.26 -3.54
N VAL A 57 6.21 -5.75 -3.01
CA VAL A 57 7.00 -6.47 -2.00
C VAL A 57 6.16 -6.77 -0.76
N SER A 58 5.34 -5.83 -0.31
CA SER A 58 4.45 -6.01 0.85
C SER A 58 3.35 -7.03 0.60
N LEU A 59 2.77 -7.07 -0.60
CA LEU A 59 1.82 -8.12 -1.01
C LEU A 59 2.50 -9.49 -0.96
N TYR A 60 3.70 -9.60 -1.56
CA TYR A 60 4.45 -10.84 -1.58
C TYR A 60 4.79 -11.35 -0.18
N THR A 61 5.23 -10.49 0.74
CA THR A 61 5.51 -10.88 2.12
C THR A 61 4.25 -11.25 2.90
N GLY A 62 3.11 -10.65 2.59
CA GLY A 62 1.80 -10.99 3.18
C GLY A 62 1.31 -12.36 2.73
N ASP A 63 1.33 -12.62 1.42
CA ASP A 63 0.84 -13.87 0.81
C ASP A 63 1.60 -15.11 1.32
N ILE A 64 2.89 -14.97 1.68
CA ILE A 64 3.67 -16.05 2.27
C ILE A 64 3.11 -16.51 3.62
N GLU A 65 2.56 -15.58 4.41
CA GLU A 65 2.05 -15.85 5.76
C GLU A 65 0.54 -16.09 5.81
N ASP A 66 -0.19 -15.71 4.76
CA ASP A 66 -1.65 -15.84 4.67
C ASP A 66 -2.15 -17.24 5.05
N GLY A 67 -1.57 -18.29 4.47
CA GLY A 67 -1.97 -19.66 4.76
C GLY A 67 -1.74 -20.11 6.20
N LYS A 68 -0.79 -19.51 6.92
CA LYS A 68 -0.54 -19.83 8.35
C LYS A 68 -1.48 -19.03 9.24
N VAL A 69 -1.57 -17.73 9.00
CA VAL A 69 -2.35 -16.79 9.82
C VAL A 69 -3.84 -17.08 9.67
N SER A 70 -4.35 -17.33 8.47
CA SER A 70 -5.78 -17.62 8.21
C SER A 70 -6.34 -18.76 9.06
N ARG A 71 -5.53 -19.74 9.44
CA ARG A 71 -5.95 -20.89 10.26
C ARG A 71 -6.08 -20.59 11.75
N THR A 72 -5.49 -19.50 12.23
CA THR A 72 -5.50 -19.11 13.63
C THR A 72 -6.46 -17.96 13.92
N LEU A 73 -7.02 -17.34 12.90
CA LEU A 73 -7.97 -16.23 13.03
C LEU A 73 -9.35 -16.69 13.48
N CYS A 74 -10.02 -15.82 14.24
CA CYS A 74 -11.43 -16.02 14.62
C CYS A 74 -12.37 -15.75 13.43
N ASP A 75 -12.06 -14.72 12.62
CA ASP A 75 -12.77 -14.37 11.41
C ASP A 75 -11.78 -14.18 10.23
N PRO A 76 -11.60 -15.20 9.38
CA PRO A 76 -10.68 -15.14 8.25
C PRO A 76 -11.18 -14.22 7.11
N THR A 77 -12.44 -13.76 7.14
CA THR A 77 -12.96 -12.88 6.08
C THR A 77 -12.30 -11.50 6.12
N ILE A 78 -11.96 -11.01 7.32
CA ILE A 78 -11.23 -9.74 7.51
C ILE A 78 -9.82 -9.82 6.87
N LEU A 79 -9.15 -10.98 6.96
CA LEU A 79 -7.86 -11.19 6.30
C LEU A 79 -8.01 -11.17 4.78
N LYS A 80 -9.06 -11.83 4.27
CA LYS A 80 -9.30 -11.86 2.83
C LYS A 80 -9.66 -10.48 2.27
N ASP A 81 -10.43 -9.70 3.01
CA ASP A 81 -10.73 -8.31 2.65
C ASP A 81 -9.45 -7.45 2.70
N HIS A 82 -8.61 -7.60 3.73
CA HIS A 82 -7.33 -6.90 3.82
C HIS A 82 -6.47 -7.15 2.57
N GLU A 83 -6.33 -8.41 2.17
CA GLU A 83 -5.59 -8.82 0.98
C GLU A 83 -6.22 -8.24 -0.31
N ASN A 84 -7.52 -8.43 -0.52
CA ASN A 84 -8.22 -7.97 -1.73
C ASN A 84 -8.11 -6.45 -1.89
N TYR A 85 -8.34 -5.69 -0.82
CA TYR A 85 -8.22 -4.23 -0.86
C TYR A 85 -6.78 -3.77 -1.00
N ALA A 86 -5.79 -4.54 -0.53
CA ALA A 86 -4.37 -4.27 -0.80
C ALA A 86 -4.07 -4.40 -2.31
N TYR A 87 -4.56 -5.45 -2.97
CA TYR A 87 -4.46 -5.60 -4.42
C TYR A 87 -5.15 -4.46 -5.17
N TYR A 88 -6.38 -4.09 -4.81
CA TYR A 88 -7.10 -2.98 -5.44
C TYR A 88 -6.37 -1.65 -5.28
N THR A 89 -5.79 -1.41 -4.10
CA THR A 89 -4.96 -0.24 -3.81
C THR A 89 -3.75 -0.18 -4.73
N VAL A 90 -3.03 -1.30 -4.89
CA VAL A 90 -1.89 -1.39 -5.81
C VAL A 90 -2.31 -1.13 -7.25
N TYR A 91 -3.43 -1.70 -7.71
CA TYR A 91 -3.92 -1.46 -9.07
C TYR A 91 -4.29 0.02 -9.32
N ALA A 92 -4.88 0.70 -8.32
CA ALA A 92 -5.16 2.13 -8.42
C ALA A 92 -3.88 2.96 -8.60
N PHE A 93 -2.84 2.70 -7.80
CA PHE A 93 -1.56 3.40 -7.91
C PHE A 93 -0.75 3.01 -9.15
N LEU A 94 -0.86 1.76 -9.62
CA LEU A 94 -0.27 1.34 -10.89
C LEU A 94 -0.92 2.11 -12.05
N GLY A 95 -2.25 2.24 -12.04
CA GLY A 95 -2.98 3.10 -12.97
C GLY A 95 -2.50 4.55 -12.94
N CYS A 96 -2.35 5.14 -11.74
CA CYS A 96 -1.75 6.47 -11.57
C CYS A 96 -0.35 6.57 -12.19
N THR A 97 0.49 5.54 -11.99
CA THR A 97 1.87 5.49 -12.49
C THR A 97 1.89 5.54 -14.02
N VAL A 98 1.04 4.73 -14.66
CA VAL A 98 0.88 4.72 -16.13
C VAL A 98 0.41 6.08 -16.63
N LEU A 99 -0.63 6.66 -16.02
CA LEU A 99 -1.15 7.96 -16.45
C LEU A 99 -0.14 9.10 -16.29
N TRP A 100 0.60 9.13 -15.18
CA TRP A 100 1.69 10.09 -14.96
C TRP A 100 2.82 9.92 -15.97
N SER A 101 3.18 8.68 -16.30
CA SER A 101 4.19 8.38 -17.32
C SER A 101 3.76 8.87 -18.69
N ILE A 102 2.52 8.58 -19.10
CA ILE A 102 1.96 9.10 -20.37
C ILE A 102 2.01 10.63 -20.38
N LYS A 103 1.60 11.28 -19.30
CA LYS A 103 1.61 12.75 -19.17
C LYS A 103 3.01 13.35 -19.31
N LEU A 104 4.04 12.72 -18.75
CA LEU A 104 5.41 13.24 -18.76
C LEU A 104 6.15 12.97 -20.07
N PHE A 105 5.93 11.80 -20.68
CA PHE A 105 6.74 11.33 -21.81
C PHE A 105 6.04 11.46 -23.17
N THR A 106 4.72 11.70 -23.19
CA THR A 106 3.99 11.86 -24.46
C THR A 106 3.72 13.33 -24.75
N SER A 107 4.49 13.92 -25.66
CA SER A 107 4.29 15.32 -26.08
C SER A 107 3.09 15.52 -27.02
N VAL A 108 2.53 14.43 -27.56
CA VAL A 108 1.55 14.44 -28.65
C VAL A 108 0.10 14.51 -28.15
N ILE A 109 -0.15 14.10 -26.91
CA ILE A 109 -1.49 14.11 -26.34
C ILE A 109 -1.73 15.48 -25.71
N LYS A 110 -2.57 16.31 -26.35
CA LYS A 110 -3.20 17.44 -25.64
C LYS A 110 -3.98 16.85 -24.47
N ILE A 111 -3.40 16.93 -23.28
CA ILE A 111 -3.98 16.32 -22.07
C ILE A 111 -5.31 16.98 -21.77
N LYS A 112 -6.39 16.25 -22.03
CA LYS A 112 -7.75 16.70 -21.78
C LYS A 112 -7.98 16.78 -20.27
N LYS A 113 -8.86 17.69 -19.84
CA LYS A 113 -9.28 17.81 -18.42
C LYS A 113 -9.69 16.45 -17.83
N ALA A 114 -10.35 15.61 -18.62
CA ALA A 114 -10.75 14.25 -18.22
C ALA A 114 -9.57 13.37 -17.75
N PHE A 115 -8.40 13.51 -18.37
CA PHE A 115 -7.21 12.74 -18.00
C PHE A 115 -6.68 13.13 -16.61
N MET A 116 -6.70 14.42 -16.30
CA MET A 116 -6.32 14.93 -14.98
C MET A 116 -7.33 14.53 -13.91
N VAL A 117 -8.62 14.55 -14.22
CA VAL A 117 -9.68 14.07 -13.32
C VAL A 117 -9.49 12.58 -13.02
N LEU A 118 -9.15 11.76 -14.02
CA LEU A 118 -8.88 10.34 -13.81
C LEU A 118 -7.69 10.10 -12.88
N ILE A 119 -6.58 10.85 -13.06
CA ILE A 119 -5.42 10.78 -12.15
C ILE A 119 -5.86 11.11 -10.71
N LEU A 120 -6.69 12.15 -10.53
CA LEU A 120 -7.17 12.53 -9.20
C LEU A 120 -8.05 11.45 -8.57
N ILE A 121 -8.98 10.87 -9.33
CA ILE A 121 -9.86 9.80 -8.85
C ILE A 121 -9.03 8.60 -8.41
N LEU A 122 -8.06 8.17 -9.20
CA LEU A 122 -7.22 7.02 -8.86
C LEU A 122 -6.30 7.30 -7.65
N ASN A 123 -5.75 8.51 -7.52
CA ASN A 123 -4.96 8.88 -6.34
C ASN A 123 -5.83 8.88 -5.08
N PHE A 124 -7.04 9.44 -5.18
CA PHE A 124 -7.97 9.44 -4.05
C PHE A 124 -8.43 8.03 -3.68
N ALA A 125 -8.79 7.20 -4.67
CA ALA A 125 -9.15 5.81 -4.46
C ALA A 125 -8.00 4.99 -3.85
N GLY A 126 -6.76 5.19 -4.33
CA GLY A 126 -5.57 4.56 -3.78
C GLY A 126 -5.29 4.99 -2.34
N LEU A 127 -5.41 6.27 -2.02
CA LEU A 127 -5.22 6.75 -0.64
C LEU A 127 -6.31 6.25 0.31
N ALA A 128 -7.57 6.25 -0.13
CA ALA A 128 -8.67 5.68 0.64
C ALA A 128 -8.45 4.17 0.86
N GLY A 129 -8.00 3.46 -0.17
CA GLY A 129 -7.59 2.05 -0.10
C GLY A 129 -6.48 1.83 0.92
N LEU A 130 -5.40 2.63 0.90
CA LEU A 130 -4.32 2.54 1.90
C LEU A 130 -4.83 2.69 3.34
N ILE A 131 -5.70 3.68 3.59
CA ILE A 131 -6.28 3.90 4.91
C ILE A 131 -7.12 2.69 5.34
N TYR A 132 -7.94 2.17 4.43
CA TYR A 132 -8.83 1.05 4.72
C TYR A 132 -8.06 -0.27 4.93
N VAL A 133 -7.06 -0.56 4.10
CA VAL A 133 -6.15 -1.70 4.28
C VAL A 133 -5.42 -1.60 5.63
N GLY A 134 -4.95 -0.40 5.99
CA GLY A 134 -4.35 -0.16 7.30
C GLY A 134 -5.32 -0.40 8.46
N HIS A 135 -6.59 0.01 8.31
CA HIS A 135 -7.64 -0.25 9.30
C HIS A 135 -7.91 -1.76 9.46
N LEU A 136 -8.08 -2.50 8.37
CA LEU A 136 -8.25 -3.95 8.41
C LEU A 136 -7.02 -4.65 9.01
N GLY A 137 -5.81 -4.17 8.68
CA GLY A 137 -4.57 -4.66 9.28
C GLY A 137 -4.51 -4.45 10.79
N ALA A 138 -5.00 -3.30 11.27
CA ALA A 138 -5.12 -3.06 12.71
C ALA A 138 -6.12 -4.01 13.37
N SER A 139 -7.30 -4.25 12.77
CA SER A 139 -8.27 -5.21 13.31
C SER A 139 -7.72 -6.64 13.33
N LEU A 140 -6.97 -7.06 12.32
CA LEU A 140 -6.29 -8.37 12.32
C LEU A 140 -5.36 -8.52 13.54
N VAL A 141 -4.51 -7.53 13.78
CA VAL A 141 -3.52 -7.60 14.87
C VAL A 141 -4.20 -7.44 16.24
N TYR A 142 -5.00 -6.41 16.44
CA TYR A 142 -5.50 -6.03 17.76
C TYR A 142 -6.76 -6.76 18.20
N GLU A 143 -7.61 -7.20 17.27
CA GLU A 143 -8.86 -7.89 17.59
C GLU A 143 -8.74 -9.41 17.44
N GLN A 144 -7.83 -9.89 16.59
CA GLN A 144 -7.69 -11.32 16.28
C GLN A 144 -6.31 -11.90 16.56
N ALA A 145 -5.38 -11.11 17.11
CA ALA A 145 -4.02 -11.53 17.43
C ALA A 145 -3.24 -12.09 16.22
N ALA A 146 -3.54 -11.62 15.01
CA ALA A 146 -2.88 -12.05 13.79
C ALA A 146 -1.36 -11.80 13.86
N GLY A 147 -0.57 -12.86 13.70
CA GLY A 147 0.90 -12.77 13.72
C GLY A 147 1.49 -12.38 15.08
N ILE A 148 0.70 -12.46 16.17
CA ILE A 148 1.18 -12.22 17.53
C ILE A 148 1.56 -13.55 18.18
N ASN A 149 2.77 -13.61 18.75
CA ASN A 149 3.15 -14.71 19.62
C ASN A 149 2.74 -14.38 21.07
N ILE A 150 1.84 -15.18 21.64
CA ILE A 150 1.33 -14.97 23.00
C ILE A 150 2.37 -15.51 24.00
N PRO A 151 2.95 -14.67 24.88
CA PRO A 151 3.92 -15.13 25.88
C PRO A 151 3.31 -16.15 26.85
N SER A 152 4.11 -17.06 27.38
CA SER A 152 3.66 -17.99 28.43
C SER A 152 3.33 -17.25 29.73
N GLU A 153 2.51 -17.88 30.60
CA GLU A 153 2.13 -17.30 31.90
C GLU A 153 3.33 -16.93 32.78
N ASP A 154 4.44 -17.67 32.64
CA ASP A 154 5.69 -17.41 33.37
C ASP A 154 6.32 -16.04 33.01
N CYS A 155 6.03 -15.49 31.83
CA CYS A 155 6.50 -14.16 31.41
C CYS A 155 5.63 -13.01 31.94
N LEU A 156 4.43 -13.29 32.47
CA LEU A 156 3.50 -12.26 32.97
C LEU A 156 3.72 -11.91 34.45
N ASN A 157 4.53 -12.69 35.16
CA ASN A 157 4.73 -12.59 36.62
C ASN A 157 6.13 -12.05 37.03
N LEU A 158 6.83 -11.36 36.12
CA LEU A 158 8.09 -10.63 36.38
C LEU A 158 7.83 -9.12 36.50
#